data_AF-A0A8I0EU15-F1
#
_entry.id   AF-A0A8I0EU15-F1
#
_cell.length_a   1.000
_cell.length_b   1.000
_cell.length_c   1.000
_cell.angle_alpha   90.00
_cell.angle_beta   90.00
_cell.angle_gamma   90.00
#
_symmetry.space_group_name_H-M   'P 1'
#
loop_
_entity.id
_entity.type
_entity.pdbx_description
1 polymer ?
#
loop_
_entity_poly.entity_id
_entity_poly.type
_entity_poly.pdbx_seq_one_letter_code
_entity_poly.pdbx_strand_id
1 'polypeptide(L)'
;MNWLTRPRARERSVALALPTLDGATWPPADPAARHGFGASTIHRLGTDAAFTPRAHEIADLLTARLLPLLAVDSSPTDLPHVVQLLRSAAQAGAGIGIVDARDGTITADHMGADAAGALGEAARDLPPMPAALRVHARYLMHAGHHVARLGPGVVDDLETELRARISHL
;
A
#
# COMPACT_ATOMS: atom_id res chain seq x y z
N MET A 1 11.38 41.29 16.10
CA MET A 1 11.58 39.82 16.07
C MET A 1 10.33 39.19 15.46
N ASN A 2 10.32 38.97 14.14
CA ASN A 2 9.22 38.30 13.45
C ASN A 2 9.59 36.83 13.25
N TRP A 3 9.23 35.97 14.20
CA TRP A 3 9.47 34.52 14.14
C TRP A 3 8.25 33.72 13.68
N LEU A 4 7.21 34.39 13.19
CA LEU A 4 6.04 33.74 12.59
C LEU A 4 6.24 33.56 11.09
N THR A 5 7.27 32.80 10.70
CA THR A 5 7.18 32.06 9.45
C THR A 5 6.08 31.01 9.65
N ARG A 6 4.86 31.34 9.25
CA ARG A 6 3.81 30.35 8.99
C ARG A 6 4.47 29.23 8.18
N PRO A 7 4.45 27.97 8.64
CA PRO A 7 4.80 26.89 7.74
C PRO A 7 3.80 27.01 6.59
N ARG A 8 4.30 27.24 5.37
CA ARG A 8 3.50 27.03 4.17
C ARG A 8 2.86 25.66 4.35
N ALA A 9 1.54 25.63 4.41
CA ALA A 9 0.76 24.43 4.21
C ALA A 9 1.07 23.96 2.78
N ARG A 10 2.21 23.30 2.60
CA ARG A 10 2.39 22.35 1.51
C ARG A 10 1.24 21.38 1.69
N GLU A 11 0.44 21.16 0.65
CA GLU A 11 -0.60 20.14 0.65
C GLU A 11 0.03 18.84 1.18
N ARG A 12 -0.35 18.47 2.40
CA ARG A 12 0.22 17.35 3.17
C ARG A 12 -0.44 16.03 2.81
N SER A 13 -1.15 16.00 1.69
CA SER A 13 -1.90 14.86 1.22
C SER A 13 -1.82 14.73 -0.30
N VAL A 14 -1.96 13.49 -0.77
CA VAL A 14 -1.92 13.10 -2.17
C VAL A 14 -3.24 12.40 -2.49
N ALA A 15 -3.87 12.74 -3.61
CA ALA A 15 -5.09 12.06 -4.04
C ALA A 15 -4.83 10.55 -4.22
N LEU A 16 -5.74 9.73 -3.71
CA LEU A 16 -5.69 8.28 -3.87
C LEU A 16 -6.18 7.88 -5.25
N ALA A 17 -5.24 7.53 -6.11
CA ALA A 17 -5.56 6.85 -7.36
C ALA A 17 -5.68 5.33 -7.13
N LEU A 18 -6.49 4.67 -7.97
CA LEU A 18 -6.59 3.21 -8.00
C LEU A 18 -5.21 2.60 -8.30
N PRO A 19 -4.64 1.73 -7.43
CA PRO A 19 -3.34 1.11 -7.65
C PRO A 19 -3.29 0.30 -8.95
N THR A 20 -2.25 0.51 -9.75
CA THR A 20 -2.00 -0.22 -11.00
C THR A 20 -0.78 -1.13 -10.88
N LEU A 21 -0.73 -2.23 -11.64
CA LEU A 21 0.37 -3.20 -11.57
C LEU A 21 1.72 -2.63 -12.01
N ASP A 22 1.72 -1.74 -13.01
CA ASP A 22 2.93 -1.06 -13.51
C ASP A 22 3.45 0.03 -12.56
N GLY A 23 2.70 0.34 -11.50
CA GLY A 23 3.02 1.36 -10.52
C GLY A 23 2.85 2.80 -10.98
N ALA A 24 2.21 3.04 -12.12
CA ALA A 24 1.96 4.39 -12.64
C ALA A 24 1.12 5.26 -11.70
N THR A 25 0.23 4.65 -10.91
CA THR A 25 -0.64 5.36 -9.96
C THR A 25 -0.13 5.34 -8.52
N TRP A 26 1.00 4.67 -8.25
CA TRP A 26 1.53 4.63 -6.90
C TRP A 26 2.05 6.02 -6.54
N PRO A 27 1.63 6.59 -5.40
CA PRO A 27 2.09 7.90 -5.02
C PRO A 27 3.61 7.87 -4.91
N PRO A 28 4.33 8.84 -5.52
CA PRO A 28 5.76 8.95 -5.27
C PRO A 28 5.92 9.21 -3.79
N ALA A 29 6.66 8.36 -3.09
CA ALA A 29 6.95 8.65 -1.70
C ALA A 29 7.63 10.04 -1.65
N ASP A 30 7.06 10.99 -0.90
CA ASP A 30 7.61 12.35 -0.81
C ASP A 30 9.02 12.24 -0.24
N PRO A 31 10.09 12.67 -0.95
CA PRO A 31 11.45 12.59 -0.44
C PRO A 31 11.62 13.25 0.94
N ALA A 32 10.84 14.28 1.25
CA ALA A 32 10.86 14.91 2.57
C ALA A 32 10.20 14.04 3.65
N ALA A 33 9.20 13.23 3.28
CA ALA A 33 8.56 12.28 4.19
C ALA A 33 9.35 10.96 4.32
N ARG A 34 10.02 10.48 3.26
CA ARG A 34 10.75 9.18 3.22
C ARG A 34 11.78 8.96 4.34
N HIS A 35 12.26 10.04 4.95
CA HIS A 35 13.24 10.02 6.05
C HIS A 35 12.79 10.89 7.23
N GLY A 36 11.51 11.26 7.25
CA GLY A 36 10.92 12.07 8.29
C GLY A 36 10.42 11.22 9.45
N PHE A 37 10.47 11.78 10.66
CA PHE A 37 9.91 11.15 11.86
C PHE A 37 8.44 10.74 11.67
N GLY A 38 7.65 11.51 10.89
CA GLY A 38 6.25 11.21 10.58
C GLY A 38 6.08 9.88 9.83
N ALA A 39 6.78 9.70 8.71
CA ALA A 39 6.72 8.46 7.94
C ALA A 39 7.20 7.24 8.75
N SER A 40 8.32 7.34 9.47
CA SER A 40 8.79 6.22 10.30
C SER A 40 7.84 5.89 11.45
N THR A 41 7.15 6.91 11.99
CA THR A 41 6.09 6.72 12.99
C THR A 41 4.89 6.00 12.39
N ILE A 42 4.38 6.46 11.24
CA ILE A 42 3.27 5.81 10.55
C ILE A 42 3.64 4.39 10.12
N HIS A 43 4.86 4.16 9.64
CA HIS A 43 5.35 2.85 9.28
C HIS A 43 5.36 1.91 10.48
N ARG A 44 5.92 2.32 11.63
CA ARG A 44 5.93 1.50 12.84
C ARG A 44 4.52 1.20 13.36
N LEU A 45 3.67 2.23 13.49
CA LEU A 45 2.28 2.05 13.91
C LEU A 45 1.49 1.20 12.91
N GLY A 46 1.80 1.32 11.61
CA GLY A 46 1.20 0.56 10.53
C GLY A 46 1.58 -0.91 10.60
N THR A 47 2.85 -1.22 10.89
CA THR A 47 3.33 -2.58 11.16
C THR A 47 2.63 -3.19 12.37
N ASP A 48 2.44 -2.42 13.45
CA ASP A 48 1.65 -2.90 14.60
C ASP A 48 0.17 -3.13 14.20
N ALA A 49 -0.41 -2.20 13.44
CA ALA A 49 -1.78 -2.30 12.95
C ALA A 49 -1.99 -3.44 11.94
N ALA A 50 -0.93 -3.91 11.26
CA ALA A 50 -0.99 -5.05 10.35
C ALA A 50 -1.40 -6.34 11.09
N PHE A 51 -1.22 -6.42 12.41
CA PHE A 51 -1.67 -7.56 13.22
C PHE A 51 -3.14 -7.48 13.67
N THR A 52 -3.86 -6.44 13.29
CA THR A 52 -5.29 -6.31 13.62
C THR A 52 -6.16 -7.24 12.76
N PRO A 53 -7.34 -7.69 13.24
CA PRO A 53 -8.26 -8.51 12.45
C PRO A 53 -8.63 -7.86 11.12
N ARG A 54 -8.87 -6.55 11.11
CA ARG A 54 -9.21 -5.80 9.89
C ARG A 54 -8.10 -5.85 8.84
N ALA A 55 -6.84 -5.73 9.23
CA ALA A 55 -5.72 -5.83 8.28
C ALA A 55 -5.61 -7.25 7.69
N HIS A 56 -5.87 -8.27 8.52
CA HIS A 56 -5.89 -9.67 8.10
C HIS A 56 -7.02 -9.94 7.08
N GLU A 57 -8.23 -9.48 7.37
CA GLU A 57 -9.39 -9.60 6.48
C GLU A 57 -9.15 -8.94 5.11
N ILE A 58 -8.54 -7.75 5.11
CA ILE A 58 -8.17 -7.06 3.86
C ILE A 58 -7.13 -7.87 3.08
N ALA A 59 -6.11 -8.39 3.75
CA ALA A 59 -5.08 -9.19 3.10
C ALA A 59 -5.65 -10.50 2.52
N ASP A 60 -6.54 -11.17 3.23
CA ASP A 60 -7.22 -12.38 2.75
C ASP A 60 -8.12 -12.09 1.55
N LEU A 61 -8.90 -11.00 1.62
CA LEU A 61 -9.76 -10.57 0.51
C LEU A 61 -8.94 -10.31 -0.75
N LEU A 62 -7.86 -9.53 -0.64
CA LEU A 62 -6.97 -9.23 -1.77
C LEU A 62 -6.28 -10.47 -2.31
N THR A 63 -5.83 -11.37 -1.42
CA THR A 63 -5.18 -12.63 -1.82
C THR A 63 -6.17 -13.54 -2.55
N ALA A 64 -7.40 -13.66 -2.06
CA ALA A 64 -8.42 -14.50 -2.69
C ALA A 64 -8.87 -13.96 -4.05
N ARG A 65 -8.97 -12.63 -4.20
CA ARG A 65 -9.53 -11.97 -5.39
C ARG A 65 -8.48 -11.68 -6.47
N LEU A 66 -7.31 -11.17 -6.07
CA LEU A 66 -6.32 -10.64 -7.01
C LEU A 66 -5.18 -11.62 -7.30
N LEU A 67 -4.78 -12.46 -6.35
CA LEU A 67 -3.68 -13.40 -6.57
C LEU A 67 -3.91 -14.34 -7.76
N PRO A 68 -5.12 -14.88 -8.01
CA PRO A 68 -5.37 -15.71 -9.20
C PRO A 68 -5.14 -14.99 -10.54
N LEU A 69 -5.16 -13.66 -10.54
CA LEU A 69 -4.92 -12.84 -11.73
C LEU A 69 -3.44 -12.47 -11.88
N LEU A 70 -2.71 -12.38 -10.77
CA LEU A 70 -1.27 -12.16 -10.78
C LEU A 70 -0.61 -13.47 -11.22
N ALA A 71 -0.08 -13.50 -12.44
CA ALA A 71 0.61 -14.67 -13.01
C ALA A 71 1.92 -14.95 -12.25
N VAL A 72 1.81 -15.56 -11.07
CA VAL A 72 2.95 -15.92 -10.21
C VAL A 72 3.59 -17.19 -10.77
N ASP A 73 4.70 -17.01 -11.48
CA ASP A 73 5.54 -18.11 -11.91
C ASP A 73 6.39 -18.60 -10.72
N SER A 74 6.01 -19.71 -10.13
CA SER A 74 6.69 -20.29 -8.97
C SER A 74 6.53 -21.81 -8.97
N SER A 75 7.55 -22.51 -8.47
CA SER A 75 7.48 -23.96 -8.32
C SER A 75 6.36 -24.35 -7.35
N PRO A 76 5.76 -25.54 -7.48
CA PRO A 76 4.73 -26.00 -6.53
C PRO A 76 5.22 -26.03 -5.08
N THR A 77 6.52 -26.27 -4.87
CA THR A 77 7.15 -26.29 -3.55
C THR A 77 7.24 -24.89 -2.93
N ASP A 78 7.54 -23.87 -3.74
CA ASP A 78 7.73 -22.49 -3.27
C ASP A 78 6.44 -21.67 -3.24
N LEU A 79 5.42 -22.11 -3.98
CA LEU A 79 4.15 -21.39 -4.13
C LEU A 79 3.52 -20.99 -2.78
N PRO A 80 3.41 -21.86 -1.76
CA PRO A 80 2.84 -21.47 -0.47
C PRO A 80 3.61 -20.33 0.21
N HIS A 81 4.94 -20.34 0.10
CA HIS A 81 5.78 -19.28 0.65
C HIS A 81 5.58 -17.96 -0.10
N VAL A 82 5.49 -18.02 -1.44
CA VAL A 82 5.24 -16.85 -2.28
C VAL A 82 3.86 -16.24 -1.99
N VAL A 83 2.83 -17.06 -1.85
CA VAL A 83 1.48 -16.61 -1.44
C VAL A 83 1.54 -15.91 -0.09
N GLN A 84 2.20 -16.51 0.91
CA GLN A 84 2.33 -15.92 2.24
C GLN A 84 3.07 -14.57 2.23
N LEU A 85 4.11 -14.45 1.40
CA LEU A 85 4.88 -13.22 1.23
C LEU A 85 4.01 -12.11 0.61
N LEU A 86 3.29 -12.43 -0.46
CA LEU A 86 2.38 -11.49 -1.14
C LEU A 86 1.23 -11.05 -0.23
N ARG A 87 0.66 -11.99 0.53
CA ARG A 87 -0.33 -11.71 1.57
C ARG A 87 0.22 -10.79 2.65
N SER A 88 1.45 -11.04 3.12
CA SER A 88 2.12 -10.19 4.11
C SER A 88 2.33 -8.77 3.59
N ALA A 89 2.65 -8.60 2.31
CA ALA A 89 2.76 -7.28 1.68
C ALA A 89 1.42 -6.54 1.67
N ALA A 90 0.32 -7.22 1.29
CA ALA A 90 -1.03 -6.67 1.37
C ALA A 90 -1.41 -6.25 2.79
N GLN A 91 -1.10 -7.10 3.78
CA GLN A 91 -1.41 -6.88 5.18
C GLN A 91 -0.63 -5.68 5.76
N ALA A 92 0.65 -5.52 5.41
CA ALA A 92 1.46 -4.37 5.79
C ALA A 92 0.90 -3.07 5.22
N GLY A 93 0.52 -3.07 3.94
CA GLY A 93 -0.15 -1.95 3.30
C GLY A 93 -1.47 -1.58 3.97
N ALA A 94 -2.29 -2.57 4.30
CA ALA A 94 -3.55 -2.38 5.02
C ALA A 94 -3.34 -1.79 6.41
N GLY A 95 -2.32 -2.26 7.15
CA GLY A 95 -1.93 -1.70 8.44
C GLY A 95 -1.59 -0.21 8.36
N ILE A 96 -0.78 0.19 7.37
CA ILE A 96 -0.46 1.61 7.12
C ILE A 96 -1.74 2.39 6.78
N GLY A 97 -2.60 1.87 5.91
CA GLY A 97 -3.86 2.52 5.54
C GLY A 97 -4.84 2.69 6.70
N ILE A 98 -4.87 1.75 7.64
CA ILE A 98 -5.66 1.85 8.88
C ILE A 98 -5.15 3.00 9.77
N VAL A 99 -3.84 3.18 9.87
CA VAL A 99 -3.25 4.27 10.66
C VAL A 99 -3.46 5.61 9.97
N ASP A 100 -3.23 5.69 8.65
CA ASP A 100 -3.49 6.87 7.82
C ASP A 100 -4.96 7.31 7.95
N ALA A 101 -5.90 6.36 7.99
CA ALA A 101 -7.32 6.65 8.17
C ALA A 101 -7.72 7.24 9.53
N ARG A 102 -6.82 7.23 10.52
CA ARG A 102 -7.06 7.87 11.83
C ARG A 102 -6.89 9.38 11.77
N ASP A 103 -6.20 9.90 10.76
CA ASP A 103 -6.10 11.34 10.56
C ASP A 103 -7.42 11.88 9.98
N GLY A 104 -8.32 12.29 10.88
CA GLY A 104 -9.61 12.86 10.51
C GLY A 104 -9.54 14.21 9.78
N THR A 105 -8.35 14.79 9.60
CA THR A 105 -8.16 16.01 8.80
C THR A 105 -7.97 15.72 7.32
N ILE A 106 -7.71 14.46 6.94
CA ILE A 106 -7.52 14.01 5.56
C ILE A 106 -8.77 13.25 5.09
N THR A 107 -9.37 13.72 4.00
CA THR A 107 -10.55 13.07 3.41
C THR A 107 -10.22 11.66 2.92
N ALA A 108 -11.22 10.77 2.88
CA ALA A 108 -11.00 9.34 2.61
C ALA A 108 -10.33 9.06 1.25
N ASP A 109 -10.55 9.93 0.26
CA ASP A 109 -9.98 9.90 -1.08
C ASP A 109 -8.54 10.46 -1.18
N HIS A 110 -7.91 10.75 -0.05
CA HIS A 110 -6.54 11.25 0.02
C HIS A 110 -5.68 10.42 0.99
N MET A 111 -4.38 10.42 0.76
CA MET A 111 -3.34 9.78 1.57
C MET A 111 -2.43 10.86 2.15
N GLY A 112 -2.04 10.76 3.42
CA GLY A 112 -1.03 11.66 3.98
C GLY A 112 0.36 11.49 3.35
N ALA A 113 1.14 12.58 3.24
CA ALA A 113 2.51 12.51 2.73
C ALA A 113 3.41 11.57 3.55
N ASP A 114 3.21 11.54 4.87
CA ASP A 114 3.89 10.60 5.78
C ASP A 114 3.47 9.14 5.53
N ALA A 115 2.21 8.87 5.17
CA ALA A 115 1.76 7.53 4.79
C ALA A 115 2.36 7.08 3.46
N ALA A 116 2.51 7.98 2.48
CA ALA A 116 3.25 7.72 1.25
C ALA A 116 4.73 7.39 1.55
N GLY A 117 5.35 8.13 2.48
CA GLY A 117 6.68 7.84 3.00
C GLY A 117 6.77 6.45 3.65
N ALA A 118 5.78 6.10 4.49
CA ALA A 118 5.69 4.82 5.18
C ALA A 118 5.54 3.62 4.22
N LEU A 119 4.76 3.76 3.14
CA LEU A 119 4.69 2.74 2.09
C LEU A 119 6.04 2.57 1.39
N GLY A 120 6.78 3.66 1.21
CA GLY A 120 8.15 3.63 0.71
C GLY A 120 9.15 2.99 1.67
N GLU A 121 8.94 3.08 2.98
CA GLU A 121 9.68 2.32 4.00
C GLU A 121 9.33 0.82 3.93
N ALA A 122 8.05 0.47 4.00
CA ALA A 122 7.60 -0.92 3.94
C ALA A 122 8.04 -1.63 2.65
N ALA A 123 8.04 -0.94 1.51
CA ALA A 123 8.54 -1.49 0.25
C ALA A 123 10.05 -1.77 0.26
N ARG A 124 10.85 -1.04 1.05
CA ARG A 124 12.29 -1.29 1.24
C ARG A 124 12.55 -2.46 2.18
N ASP A 125 11.66 -2.66 3.14
CA ASP A 125 11.75 -3.77 4.11
C ASP A 125 11.27 -5.11 3.54
N LEU A 126 10.76 -5.12 2.30
CA LEU A 126 10.47 -6.34 1.57
C LEU A 126 11.75 -7.20 1.43
N PRO A 127 11.67 -8.53 1.67
CA PRO A 127 12.82 -9.40 1.57
C PRO A 127 13.38 -9.46 0.14
N PRO A 128 14.64 -9.92 -0.04
CA PRO A 128 15.18 -10.18 -1.37
C PRO A 128 14.29 -11.14 -2.15
N MET A 129 13.90 -10.77 -3.38
CA MET A 129 13.03 -11.56 -4.26
C MET A 129 13.23 -11.17 -5.74
N PRO A 130 12.80 -12.01 -6.69
CA PRO A 130 12.82 -11.67 -8.11
C PRO A 130 12.07 -10.37 -8.42
N ALA A 131 12.53 -9.63 -9.44
CA ALA A 131 11.96 -8.32 -9.78
C ALA A 131 10.46 -8.38 -10.10
N ALA A 132 10.00 -9.39 -10.84
CA ALA A 132 8.59 -9.59 -11.14
C ALA A 132 7.75 -9.80 -9.87
N LEU A 133 8.23 -10.62 -8.94
CA LEU A 133 7.55 -10.86 -7.66
C LEU A 133 7.52 -9.59 -6.79
N ARG A 134 8.58 -8.79 -6.83
CA ARG A 134 8.63 -7.50 -6.12
C ARG A 134 7.58 -6.52 -6.63
N VAL A 135 7.28 -6.52 -7.94
CA VAL A 135 6.20 -5.71 -8.51
C VAL A 135 4.85 -6.14 -7.94
N HIS A 136 4.56 -7.43 -7.89
CA HIS A 136 3.32 -7.97 -7.30
C HIS A 136 3.19 -7.63 -5.81
N ALA A 137 4.29 -7.77 -5.05
CA ALA A 137 4.29 -7.44 -3.62
C ALA A 137 4.00 -5.95 -3.38
N ARG A 138 4.62 -5.06 -4.17
CA ARG A 138 4.36 -3.61 -4.08
C ARG A 138 2.93 -3.27 -4.51
N TYR A 139 2.44 -3.86 -5.59
CA TYR A 139 1.04 -3.70 -6.00
C TYR A 139 0.08 -4.07 -4.87
N LEU A 140 0.24 -5.26 -4.28
CA LEU A 140 -0.62 -5.73 -3.19
C LEU A 140 -0.50 -4.86 -1.93
N MET A 141 0.69 -4.35 -1.63
CA MET A 141 0.88 -3.39 -0.53
C MET A 141 0.10 -2.09 -0.78
N HIS A 142 0.17 -1.52 -1.98
CA HIS A 142 -0.62 -0.33 -2.32
C HIS A 142 -2.13 -0.62 -2.35
N ALA A 143 -2.54 -1.80 -2.85
CA ALA A 143 -3.94 -2.25 -2.81
C ALA A 143 -4.45 -2.41 -1.37
N GLY A 144 -3.64 -2.97 -0.47
CA GLY A 144 -3.94 -3.09 0.95
C GLY A 144 -4.23 -1.74 1.60
N HIS A 145 -3.36 -0.75 1.35
CA HIS A 145 -3.58 0.62 1.82
C HIS A 145 -4.87 1.21 1.25
N HIS A 146 -5.08 1.09 -0.06
CA HIS A 146 -6.23 1.64 -0.76
C HIS A 146 -7.56 1.08 -0.23
N VAL A 147 -7.66 -0.23 -0.05
CA VAL A 147 -8.83 -0.90 0.55
C VAL A 147 -9.02 -0.51 2.02
N ALA A 148 -7.94 -0.35 2.79
CA ALA A 148 -8.05 0.10 4.17
C ALA A 148 -8.65 1.53 4.28
N ARG A 149 -8.31 2.41 3.33
CA ARG A 149 -8.80 3.79 3.26
C ARG A 149 -10.24 3.90 2.76
N LEU A 150 -10.56 3.23 1.65
CA LEU A 150 -11.83 3.40 0.94
C LEU A 150 -12.86 2.30 1.25
N GLY A 151 -12.43 1.21 1.89
CA GLY A 151 -13.26 0.06 2.22
C GLY A 151 -13.22 -1.05 1.17
N PRO A 152 -13.83 -2.21 1.48
CA PRO A 152 -13.76 -3.41 0.62
C PRO A 152 -14.46 -3.26 -0.73
N GLY A 153 -15.35 -2.27 -0.89
CA GLY A 153 -16.09 -2.06 -2.15
C GLY A 153 -15.20 -1.73 -3.36
N VAL A 154 -13.97 -1.23 -3.14
CA VAL A 154 -13.02 -0.89 -4.22
C VAL A 154 -12.25 -2.11 -4.76
N VAL A 155 -12.44 -3.30 -4.20
CA VAL A 155 -11.76 -4.51 -4.68
C VAL A 155 -12.23 -4.92 -6.07
N ASP A 156 -13.49 -4.65 -6.42
CA ASP A 156 -14.02 -4.93 -7.75
C ASP A 156 -13.38 -4.02 -8.82
N ASP A 157 -13.08 -2.78 -8.47
CA ASP A 157 -12.36 -1.84 -9.35
C ASP A 157 -10.91 -2.30 -9.56
N LEU A 158 -10.22 -2.72 -8.48
CA LEU A 158 -8.88 -3.30 -8.54
C LEU A 158 -8.82 -4.55 -9.43
N GLU A 159 -9.79 -5.44 -9.30
CA GLU A 159 -9.87 -6.65 -10.10
C GLU A 159 -10.11 -6.34 -11.59
N THR A 160 -11.02 -5.39 -11.87
CA THR A 160 -11.34 -4.95 -13.22
C THR A 160 -10.12 -4.33 -13.91
N GLU A 161 -9.42 -3.45 -13.20
CA GLU A 161 -8.18 -2.82 -13.68
C GLU A 161 -7.11 -3.86 -14.00
N LEU A 162 -6.91 -4.83 -13.11
CA LEU A 162 -5.90 -5.87 -13.27
C LEU A 162 -6.20 -6.77 -14.47
N ARG A 163 -7.46 -7.17 -14.64
CA ARG A 163 -7.92 -7.95 -15.81
C ARG A 163 -7.73 -7.20 -17.13
N ALA A 164 -8.01 -5.89 -17.14
CA ALA A 164 -7.82 -5.07 -18.33
C ALA A 164 -6.35 -5.05 -18.76
N ARG A 165 -5.43 -4.94 -17.81
CA ARG A 165 -3.98 -4.93 -18.11
C ARG A 165 -3.44 -6.27 -18.59
N ILE A 166 -3.89 -7.37 -17.99
CA ILE A 166 -3.48 -8.72 -18.44
C ILE A 166 -3.96 -8.99 -19.86
N SER A 167 -5.13 -8.46 -20.25
CA SER A 167 -5.67 -8.62 -21.61
C SER A 167 -4.88 -7.85 -22.70
N HIS A 168 -3.97 -6.96 -22.29
CA HIS A 168 -3.15 -6.13 -23.18
C HIS A 168 -1.65 -6.49 -23.14
N LEU A 169 -1.29 -7.58 -22.45
CA LEU A 169 0.05 -8.20 -22.46
C LEU A 169 0.04 -9.44 -23.35
#